data_AF-K9VPT5-F1
#
_entry.id   AF-K9VPT5-F1
#
_cell.length_a   1.000
_cell.length_b   1.000
_cell.length_c   1.000
_cell.angle_alpha   90.00
_cell.angle_beta   90.00
_cell.angle_gamma   90.00
#
_symmetry.space_group_name_H-M   'P 1'
#
loop_
_entity.id
_entity.type
_entity.pdbx_description
1 polymer ?
#
loop_
_entity_poly.entity_id
_entity_poly.type
_entity_poly.pdbx_seq_one_letter_code
_entity_poly.pdbx_strand_id
1 'polypeptide(L)'
;MALKPDPSGIMRLIGDNASEVIQLTPGDLTNFPLGAWALDGNDTVDGSGASELILGNEGEDFLTGFAGNDSLFGGKGRDALYGNEGNDCLSGGLDADFLTGDAGDDILFGGRGNDILGGGDGNNTLVGGLGRDLLNCELGNNLCVLGIDPATTDINSSDRIARFDPDFDRIGLASDLTVNDIVLEPLQNVTVTVRFDFPQALQAFFPPAFFSEFSEPLSGTLIRVRNSNAILGFVDDVTPNELQSRIISVQGF
;
A
#
# COMPACT_ATOMS: atom_id res chain seq x y z
N MET A 1 23.81 8.54 -22.77
CA MET A 1 24.10 8.58 -21.32
C MET A 1 25.06 9.72 -21.05
N ALA A 2 24.63 10.75 -20.34
CA ALA A 2 25.57 11.77 -19.89
C ALA A 2 25.18 12.26 -18.50
N LEU A 3 26.15 12.12 -17.58
CA LEU A 3 26.27 13.03 -16.45
C LEU A 3 26.70 14.40 -17.03
N LYS A 4 25.84 15.41 -17.01
CA LYS A 4 26.26 16.79 -17.36
C LYS A 4 26.38 17.63 -16.10
N PRO A 5 27.54 18.29 -15.87
CA PRO A 5 27.59 19.41 -14.96
C PRO A 5 26.68 20.50 -15.50
N ASP A 6 25.79 21.00 -14.66
CA ASP A 6 25.16 22.27 -14.96
C ASP A 6 26.21 23.40 -14.89
N PRO A 7 25.89 24.65 -15.28
CA PRO A 7 26.84 25.76 -15.22
C PRO A 7 27.45 26.04 -13.83
N SER A 8 26.93 25.39 -12.78
CA SER A 8 27.40 25.44 -11.39
C SER A 8 28.34 24.29 -10.99
N GLY A 9 28.51 23.25 -11.81
CA GLY A 9 29.52 22.20 -11.63
C GLY A 9 29.07 20.89 -10.94
N ILE A 10 27.76 20.62 -10.83
CA ILE A 10 27.21 19.38 -10.23
C ILE A 10 26.82 18.36 -11.32
N MET A 11 27.28 17.11 -11.23
CA MET A 11 27.03 16.02 -12.20
C MET A 11 25.61 15.42 -12.07
N ARG A 12 24.80 15.44 -13.15
CA ARG A 12 23.40 14.93 -13.22
C ARG A 12 23.17 13.93 -14.35
N LEU A 13 22.47 12.80 -14.12
CA LEU A 13 22.07 11.86 -15.17
C LEU A 13 20.92 12.49 -15.98
N ILE A 14 21.02 12.49 -17.32
CA ILE A 14 19.96 13.02 -18.20
C ILE A 14 19.46 11.89 -19.10
N GLY A 15 18.23 11.44 -18.84
CA GLY A 15 17.40 10.65 -19.73
C GLY A 15 16.48 11.55 -20.56
N ASP A 16 16.30 11.24 -21.83
CA ASP A 16 15.31 11.85 -22.71
C ASP A 16 14.19 10.85 -23.04
N ASN A 17 13.00 11.11 -22.48
CA ASN A 17 11.66 10.61 -22.84
C ASN A 17 11.07 9.43 -22.02
N ALA A 18 10.05 9.74 -21.20
CA ALA A 18 8.74 9.09 -20.98
C ALA A 18 8.62 7.58 -20.67
N SER A 19 9.70 6.81 -20.55
CA SER A 19 9.74 5.46 -19.96
C SER A 19 11.21 5.13 -19.68
N GLU A 20 11.68 5.30 -18.45
CA GLU A 20 13.07 5.04 -18.09
C GLU A 20 13.19 3.79 -17.19
N VAL A 21 14.11 2.88 -17.55
CA VAL A 21 14.48 1.73 -16.72
C VAL A 21 15.85 2.04 -16.12
N ILE A 22 15.88 2.35 -14.82
CA ILE A 22 17.11 2.67 -14.10
C ILE A 22 17.62 1.38 -13.45
N GLN A 23 18.70 0.81 -13.99
CA GLN A 23 19.41 -0.34 -13.40
C GLN A 23 20.66 0.18 -12.67
N LEU A 24 20.67 0.16 -11.34
CA LEU A 24 21.82 0.59 -10.55
C LEU A 24 22.74 -0.60 -10.27
N THR A 25 24.05 -0.45 -10.45
CA THR A 25 25.03 -1.45 -9.98
C THR A 25 25.65 -1.01 -8.65
N PRO A 26 26.17 -1.94 -7.81
CA PRO A 26 26.77 -1.60 -6.52
C PRO A 26 27.93 -0.59 -6.58
N GLY A 27 28.54 -0.39 -7.76
CA GLY A 27 29.60 0.60 -7.97
C GLY A 27 29.08 2.02 -8.23
N ASP A 28 27.86 2.17 -8.74
CA ASP A 28 27.27 3.47 -9.07
C ASP A 28 26.92 4.26 -7.81
N LEU A 29 26.59 3.57 -6.71
CA LEU A 29 26.21 4.12 -5.40
C LEU A 29 27.36 4.73 -4.57
N THR A 30 28.62 4.62 -5.01
CA THR A 30 29.78 5.11 -4.24
C THR A 30 30.00 6.62 -4.33
N ASN A 31 29.36 7.30 -5.30
CA ASN A 31 29.45 8.74 -5.52
C ASN A 31 28.09 9.48 -5.47
N PHE A 32 26.98 8.77 -5.28
CA PHE A 32 25.68 9.37 -5.02
C PHE A 32 25.39 9.27 -3.52
N PRO A 33 25.04 10.35 -2.81
CA PRO A 33 24.53 10.22 -1.47
C PRO A 33 23.28 9.32 -1.52
N LEU A 34 23.34 8.20 -0.82
CA LEU A 34 22.30 7.19 -0.56
C LEU A 34 20.87 7.71 -0.85
N GLY A 35 20.28 7.26 -1.96
CA GLY A 35 18.95 7.64 -2.42
C GLY A 35 18.82 7.52 -3.95
N ALA A 36 18.10 6.52 -4.43
CA ALA A 36 17.69 6.44 -5.83
C ALA A 36 16.55 7.43 -6.04
N TRP A 37 16.79 8.50 -6.81
CA TRP A 37 15.78 9.49 -7.15
C TRP A 37 15.31 9.24 -8.58
N ALA A 38 14.09 8.77 -8.74
CA ALA A 38 13.38 8.84 -10.02
C ALA A 38 13.08 10.34 -10.34
N LEU A 39 12.82 10.66 -11.60
CA LEU A 39 12.58 12.05 -12.02
C LEU A 39 11.07 12.32 -12.04
N ASP A 40 10.59 13.39 -12.68
CA ASP A 40 9.16 13.49 -12.99
C ASP A 40 8.86 12.58 -14.20
N GLY A 41 7.77 11.83 -14.17
CA GLY A 41 7.30 10.91 -15.20
C GLY A 41 7.17 9.47 -14.69
N ASN A 42 6.64 8.59 -15.53
CA ASN A 42 6.49 7.18 -15.18
C ASN A 42 7.85 6.46 -15.25
N ASP A 43 8.35 6.03 -14.11
CA ASP A 43 9.67 5.45 -13.96
C ASP A 43 9.63 3.97 -13.54
N THR A 44 10.70 3.23 -13.85
CA THR A 44 10.92 1.87 -13.35
C THR A 44 12.27 1.83 -12.65
N VAL A 45 12.26 1.60 -11.34
CA VAL A 45 13.44 1.61 -10.49
C VAL A 45 13.59 0.28 -9.77
N ASP A 46 14.72 -0.36 -10.02
CA ASP A 46 15.13 -1.58 -9.34
C ASP A 46 16.27 -1.26 -8.36
N GLY A 47 16.05 -1.60 -7.09
CA GLY A 47 17.04 -1.56 -6.02
C GLY A 47 18.03 -2.71 -6.12
N SER A 48 18.59 -3.12 -4.98
CA SER A 48 19.62 -4.16 -4.92
C SER A 48 19.48 -5.02 -3.66
N GLY A 49 20.56 -5.71 -3.27
CA GLY A 49 20.57 -6.47 -2.02
C GLY A 49 20.96 -5.66 -0.79
N ALA A 50 20.87 -4.33 -0.86
CA ALA A 50 21.25 -3.41 0.20
C ALA A 50 20.04 -2.58 0.62
N SER A 51 20.05 -2.09 1.87
CA SER A 51 19.03 -1.17 2.36
C SER A 51 19.10 0.18 1.66
N GLU A 52 18.04 0.54 0.96
CA GLU A 52 17.97 1.65 0.02
C GLU A 52 16.77 2.58 0.28
N LEU A 53 16.90 3.82 -0.19
CA LEU A 53 15.81 4.78 -0.29
C LEU A 53 15.49 4.97 -1.76
N ILE A 54 14.27 4.66 -2.17
CA ILE A 54 13.80 4.77 -3.55
C ILE A 54 12.62 5.74 -3.59
N LEU A 55 12.67 6.74 -4.46
CA LEU A 55 11.63 7.77 -4.63
C LEU A 55 11.15 7.78 -6.09
N GLY A 56 9.85 7.60 -6.33
CA GLY A 56 9.18 7.70 -7.64
C GLY A 56 8.84 9.15 -8.04
N ASN A 57 8.35 9.95 -7.09
CA ASN A 57 7.95 11.35 -7.25
C ASN A 57 6.62 11.55 -7.98
N GLU A 58 6.61 12.01 -9.24
CA GLU A 58 5.37 12.21 -9.99
C GLU A 58 5.36 11.24 -11.16
N GLY A 59 4.30 10.47 -11.36
CA GLY A 59 4.28 9.47 -12.42
C GLY A 59 3.43 8.28 -12.05
N GLU A 60 3.31 7.32 -12.96
CA GLU A 60 2.93 5.97 -12.57
C GLU A 60 4.20 5.13 -12.51
N ASP A 61 4.73 4.95 -11.31
CA ASP A 61 6.05 4.39 -11.06
C ASP A 61 6.00 2.91 -10.70
N PHE A 62 7.07 2.19 -11.03
CA PHE A 62 7.30 0.81 -10.64
C PHE A 62 8.60 0.73 -9.84
N LEU A 63 8.50 0.49 -8.54
CA LEU A 63 9.62 0.52 -7.61
C LEU A 63 9.82 -0.86 -6.95
N THR A 64 11.04 -1.38 -7.02
CA THR A 64 11.41 -2.68 -6.43
C THR A 64 12.59 -2.52 -5.47
N GLY A 65 12.48 -2.97 -4.22
CA GLY A 65 13.57 -2.96 -3.23
C GLY A 65 14.57 -4.11 -3.41
N PHE A 66 14.06 -5.32 -3.62
CA PHE A 66 14.77 -6.62 -3.64
C PHE A 66 15.16 -7.15 -2.27
N ALA A 67 16.40 -6.97 -1.82
CA ALA A 67 16.80 -7.53 -0.53
C ALA A 67 17.40 -6.45 0.35
N GLY A 68 17.11 -6.49 1.64
CA GLY A 68 17.51 -5.42 2.56
C GLY A 68 16.28 -4.71 3.10
N ASN A 69 16.49 -3.82 4.06
CA ASN A 69 15.41 -3.03 4.64
C ASN A 69 15.29 -1.71 3.88
N ASP A 70 14.36 -1.66 2.96
CA ASP A 70 14.21 -0.57 2.00
C ASP A 70 13.13 0.44 2.43
N SER A 71 13.21 1.63 1.84
CA SER A 71 12.19 2.66 1.96
C SER A 71 11.78 3.12 0.57
N LEU A 72 10.58 2.75 0.15
CA LEU A 72 10.04 3.04 -1.17
C LEU A 72 8.90 4.06 -1.05
N PHE A 73 8.97 5.12 -1.85
CA PHE A 73 7.95 6.17 -1.90
C PHE A 73 7.51 6.38 -3.34
N GLY A 74 6.25 6.07 -3.67
CA GLY A 74 5.66 6.28 -4.99
C GLY A 74 5.53 7.77 -5.30
N GLY A 75 4.69 8.47 -4.55
CA GLY A 75 4.55 9.91 -4.61
C GLY A 75 3.20 10.32 -5.16
N LYS A 76 3.13 10.80 -6.40
CA LYS A 76 1.88 11.15 -7.08
C LYS A 76 1.70 10.27 -8.30
N GLY A 77 0.50 9.74 -8.43
CA GLY A 77 0.08 8.95 -9.56
C GLY A 77 -0.10 7.51 -9.11
N ARG A 78 -0.27 6.58 -10.05
CA ARG A 78 -0.65 5.20 -9.69
C ARG A 78 0.59 4.34 -9.67
N ASP A 79 1.12 4.13 -8.48
CA ASP A 79 2.42 3.52 -8.30
C ASP A 79 2.29 2.04 -7.92
N ALA A 80 3.31 1.26 -8.25
CA ALA A 80 3.45 -0.14 -7.87
C ALA A 80 4.78 -0.34 -7.13
N LEU A 81 4.71 -0.64 -5.84
CA LEU A 81 5.85 -0.76 -4.94
C LEU A 81 5.98 -2.20 -4.42
N TYR A 82 7.20 -2.74 -4.50
CA TYR A 82 7.55 -4.09 -4.07
C TYR A 82 8.75 -4.05 -3.12
N GLY A 83 8.54 -4.35 -1.85
CA GLY A 83 9.62 -4.49 -0.85
C GLY A 83 10.52 -5.68 -1.18
N ASN A 84 9.93 -6.87 -1.26
CA ASN A 84 10.56 -8.18 -1.43
C ASN A 84 11.15 -8.73 -0.12
N GLU A 85 12.46 -9.00 -0.03
CA GLU A 85 13.07 -9.60 1.16
C GLU A 85 13.62 -8.53 2.12
N GLY A 86 13.12 -8.48 3.34
CA GLY A 86 13.63 -7.59 4.37
C GLY A 86 12.50 -6.87 5.08
N ASN A 87 12.85 -6.00 6.02
CA ASN A 87 11.84 -5.22 6.75
C ASN A 87 11.72 -3.85 6.11
N ASP A 88 10.71 -3.68 5.27
CA ASP A 88 10.58 -2.56 4.36
C ASP A 88 9.56 -1.53 4.84
N CYS A 89 9.70 -0.30 4.34
CA CYS A 89 8.75 0.79 4.54
C CYS A 89 8.28 1.31 3.18
N LEU A 90 7.03 1.05 2.84
CA LEU A 90 6.43 1.44 1.56
C LEU A 90 5.38 2.53 1.77
N SER A 91 5.37 3.54 0.90
CA SER A 91 4.36 4.59 0.85
C SER A 91 3.90 4.83 -0.58
N GLY A 92 2.63 4.60 -0.88
CA GLY A 92 2.02 4.85 -2.19
C GLY A 92 1.97 6.36 -2.47
N GLY A 93 1.21 7.09 -1.66
CA GLY A 93 1.18 8.54 -1.71
C GLY A 93 -0.18 9.09 -2.13
N LEU A 94 -0.29 9.61 -3.34
CA LEU A 94 -1.52 10.15 -3.90
C LEU A 94 -1.95 9.34 -5.12
N ASP A 95 -3.25 9.19 -5.29
CA ASP A 95 -3.90 8.36 -6.30
C ASP A 95 -3.86 6.87 -5.91
N ALA A 96 -4.36 5.98 -6.77
CA ALA A 96 -4.60 4.58 -6.41
C ALA A 96 -3.35 3.72 -6.61
N ASP A 97 -2.79 3.22 -5.51
CA ASP A 97 -1.49 2.55 -5.48
C ASP A 97 -1.59 1.04 -5.19
N PHE A 98 -0.54 0.32 -5.58
CA PHE A 98 -0.32 -1.09 -5.23
C PHE A 98 0.98 -1.25 -4.44
N LEU A 99 0.90 -1.81 -3.23
CA LEU A 99 2.05 -2.03 -2.35
C LEU A 99 2.09 -3.49 -1.92
N THR A 100 3.26 -4.13 -2.00
CA THR A 100 3.51 -5.44 -1.37
C THR A 100 4.82 -5.43 -0.59
N GLY A 101 4.78 -5.86 0.67
CA GLY A 101 5.97 -6.06 1.50
C GLY A 101 6.72 -7.34 1.13
N ASP A 102 5.97 -8.41 0.83
CA ASP A 102 6.45 -9.78 0.60
C ASP A 102 7.06 -10.45 1.83
N ALA A 103 8.38 -10.48 2.05
CA ALA A 103 8.98 -11.29 3.11
C ALA A 103 9.71 -10.44 4.13
N GLY A 104 9.14 -10.31 5.33
CA GLY A 104 9.74 -9.59 6.45
C GLY A 104 8.68 -8.89 7.29
N ASP A 105 9.13 -8.12 8.28
CA ASP A 105 8.20 -7.31 9.09
C ASP A 105 8.08 -5.91 8.44
N ASP A 106 7.06 -5.71 7.63
CA ASP A 106 6.91 -4.53 6.77
C ASP A 106 5.93 -3.48 7.30
N ILE A 107 6.10 -2.24 6.85
CA ILE A 107 5.19 -1.13 7.11
C ILE A 107 4.74 -0.53 5.78
N LEU A 108 3.44 -0.63 5.49
CA LEU A 108 2.84 -0.16 4.25
C LEU A 108 1.83 0.97 4.53
N PHE A 109 1.98 2.09 3.82
CA PHE A 109 1.06 3.22 3.83
C PHE A 109 0.49 3.43 2.42
N GLY A 110 -0.81 3.23 2.21
CA GLY A 110 -1.46 3.51 0.92
C GLY A 110 -1.44 5.00 0.64
N GLY A 111 -2.00 5.79 1.55
CA GLY A 111 -1.97 7.25 1.47
C GLY A 111 -3.33 7.81 1.12
N ARG A 112 -3.47 8.47 -0.03
CA ARG A 112 -4.76 8.93 -0.55
C ARG A 112 -5.05 8.22 -1.85
N GLY A 113 -6.11 7.44 -1.91
CA GLY A 113 -6.38 6.66 -3.09
C GLY A 113 -7.36 5.56 -2.80
N ASN A 114 -7.53 4.65 -3.74
CA ASN A 114 -8.14 3.38 -3.44
C ASN A 114 -7.03 2.35 -3.59
N ASP A 115 -6.35 2.08 -2.49
CA ASP A 115 -5.06 1.41 -2.52
C ASP A 115 -5.20 -0.09 -2.27
N ILE A 116 -4.21 -0.87 -2.71
CA ILE A 116 -4.13 -2.31 -2.46
C ILE A 116 -2.82 -2.56 -1.73
N LEU A 117 -2.90 -3.05 -0.50
CA LEU A 117 -1.75 -3.34 0.34
C LEU A 117 -1.69 -4.84 0.64
N GLY A 118 -0.55 -5.46 0.35
CA GLY A 118 -0.23 -6.84 0.72
C GLY A 118 0.91 -6.89 1.72
N GLY A 119 0.65 -7.42 2.91
CA GLY A 119 1.69 -7.58 3.93
C GLY A 119 2.70 -8.67 3.59
N GLY A 120 2.27 -9.75 2.93
CA GLY A 120 3.11 -10.93 2.72
C GLY A 120 3.34 -11.74 4.00
N ASP A 121 4.50 -12.39 4.09
CA ASP A 121 4.98 -13.17 5.21
C ASP A 121 5.63 -12.27 6.26
N GLY A 122 5.08 -12.19 7.47
CA GLY A 122 5.73 -11.53 8.60
C GLY A 122 4.76 -10.75 9.48
N ASN A 123 5.24 -9.91 10.38
CA ASN A 123 4.37 -9.11 11.25
C ASN A 123 4.25 -7.70 10.69
N ASN A 124 3.27 -7.53 9.81
CA ASN A 124 3.16 -6.33 8.99
C ASN A 124 2.25 -5.29 9.62
N THR A 125 2.49 -4.01 9.33
CA THR A 125 1.57 -2.92 9.62
C THR A 125 1.07 -2.33 8.30
N LEU A 126 -0.22 -2.47 8.02
CA LEU A 126 -0.86 -1.95 6.83
C LEU A 126 -1.77 -0.80 7.22
N VAL A 127 -1.57 0.36 6.62
CA VAL A 127 -2.39 1.56 6.82
C VAL A 127 -2.92 1.99 5.46
N GLY A 128 -4.21 1.77 5.21
CA GLY A 128 -4.84 2.15 3.93
C GLY A 128 -4.74 3.65 3.70
N GLY A 129 -5.30 4.43 4.63
CA GLY A 129 -5.26 5.89 4.58
C GLY A 129 -6.62 6.46 4.19
N LEU A 130 -6.66 7.38 3.22
CA LEU A 130 -7.90 8.00 2.77
C LEU A 130 -8.37 7.33 1.48
N GLY A 131 -9.61 6.88 1.50
CA GLY A 131 -10.33 6.37 0.33
C GLY A 131 -10.84 4.97 0.59
N ARG A 132 -10.85 4.08 -0.41
CA ARG A 132 -11.35 2.72 -0.27
C ARG A 132 -10.24 1.71 -0.52
N ASP A 133 -9.66 1.23 0.55
CA ASP A 133 -8.46 0.42 0.46
C ASP A 133 -8.77 -1.08 0.60
N LEU A 134 -7.93 -1.92 0.02
CA LEU A 134 -7.90 -3.36 0.24
C LEU A 134 -6.62 -3.72 0.98
N LEU A 135 -6.76 -4.10 2.25
CA LEU A 135 -5.67 -4.50 3.13
C LEU A 135 -5.65 -6.03 3.22
N ASN A 136 -4.68 -6.66 2.57
CA ASN A 136 -4.43 -8.09 2.67
C ASN A 136 -3.39 -8.33 3.77
N CYS A 137 -3.85 -8.70 4.97
CA CYS A 137 -2.95 -8.90 6.12
C CYS A 137 -2.02 -10.11 5.93
N GLU A 138 -2.52 -11.18 5.29
CA GLU A 138 -1.75 -12.38 4.96
C GLU A 138 -1.18 -13.12 6.18
N LEU A 139 0.02 -13.71 6.10
CA LEU A 139 0.55 -14.57 7.16
C LEU A 139 1.25 -13.75 8.23
N GLY A 140 1.13 -14.16 9.49
CA GLY A 140 1.84 -13.57 10.64
C GLY A 140 0.93 -12.78 11.58
N ASN A 141 1.51 -11.93 12.43
CA ASN A 141 0.75 -11.10 13.38
C ASN A 141 0.65 -9.68 12.85
N ASN A 142 -0.38 -9.39 12.07
CA ASN A 142 -0.47 -8.14 11.35
C ASN A 142 -1.32 -7.11 12.10
N LEU A 143 -1.04 -5.84 11.86
CA LEU A 143 -1.86 -4.71 12.25
C LEU A 143 -2.42 -4.05 10.99
N CYS A 144 -3.71 -4.27 10.73
CA CYS A 144 -4.41 -3.67 9.60
C CYS A 144 -5.24 -2.49 10.11
N VAL A 145 -4.79 -1.27 9.80
CA VAL A 145 -5.34 -0.02 10.29
C VAL A 145 -6.34 0.53 9.28
N LEU A 146 -7.59 0.63 9.72
CA LEU A 146 -8.65 1.22 8.93
C LEU A 146 -8.53 2.74 8.98
N GLY A 147 -8.57 3.37 7.82
CA GLY A 147 -8.66 4.81 7.69
C GLY A 147 -10.08 5.31 7.86
N ILE A 148 -10.22 6.61 8.14
CA ILE A 148 -11.49 7.33 7.95
C ILE A 148 -11.21 8.44 6.96
N ASP A 149 -12.08 8.60 5.98
CA ASP A 149 -12.20 9.85 5.27
C ASP A 149 -13.21 10.76 5.99
N PRO A 150 -12.75 11.74 6.81
CA PRO A 150 -13.65 12.63 7.53
C PRO A 150 -14.41 13.58 6.59
N ALA A 151 -14.04 13.64 5.30
CA ALA A 151 -14.63 14.55 4.33
C ALA A 151 -15.80 13.91 3.53
N THR A 152 -16.05 12.60 3.64
CA THR A 152 -17.09 11.95 2.84
C THR A 152 -18.17 11.26 3.69
N THR A 153 -19.41 11.35 3.22
CA THR A 153 -20.53 10.50 3.67
C THR A 153 -20.65 9.25 2.78
N ASP A 154 -19.61 8.97 1.97
CA ASP A 154 -19.67 7.95 0.94
C ASP A 154 -19.42 6.57 1.56
N ILE A 155 -20.45 5.75 1.56
CA ILE A 155 -20.40 4.34 1.97
C ILE A 155 -19.43 3.49 1.13
N ASN A 156 -18.88 4.05 0.05
CA ASN A 156 -17.88 3.41 -0.80
C ASN A 156 -16.44 3.76 -0.41
N SER A 157 -16.17 4.59 0.59
CA SER A 157 -14.82 4.85 1.15
C SER A 157 -14.49 3.90 2.31
N SER A 158 -15.02 2.67 2.25
CA SER A 158 -14.93 1.71 3.34
C SER A 158 -13.89 0.66 3.00
N ASP A 159 -12.83 0.64 3.78
CA ASP A 159 -11.73 -0.29 3.63
C ASP A 159 -12.19 -1.73 3.75
N ARG A 160 -11.52 -2.63 3.04
CA ARG A 160 -11.72 -4.06 3.15
C ARG A 160 -10.44 -4.70 3.67
N ILE A 161 -10.58 -5.50 4.70
CA ILE A 161 -9.52 -6.36 5.19
C ILE A 161 -9.81 -7.78 4.70
N ALA A 162 -8.86 -8.33 3.95
CA ALA A 162 -8.89 -9.72 3.51
C ALA A 162 -7.74 -10.51 4.13
N ARG A 163 -7.92 -11.84 4.18
CA ARG A 163 -6.97 -12.78 4.79
C ARG A 163 -6.60 -12.41 6.23
N PHE A 164 -7.57 -11.89 6.98
CA PHE A 164 -7.41 -11.60 8.39
C PHE A 164 -7.44 -12.90 9.20
N ASP A 165 -6.40 -13.17 9.97
CA ASP A 165 -6.38 -14.25 10.95
C ASP A 165 -6.84 -13.71 12.31
N PRO A 166 -8.06 -14.02 12.78
CA PRO A 166 -8.56 -13.52 14.04
C PRO A 166 -7.83 -14.08 15.26
N ASP A 167 -6.91 -15.04 15.14
CA ASP A 167 -6.08 -15.49 16.25
C ASP A 167 -4.84 -14.62 16.44
N PHE A 168 -4.29 -14.06 15.36
CA PHE A 168 -3.01 -13.36 15.36
C PHE A 168 -3.11 -11.87 15.02
N ASP A 169 -3.95 -11.52 14.04
CA ASP A 169 -4.06 -10.17 13.53
C ASP A 169 -4.84 -9.23 14.45
N ARG A 170 -4.62 -7.93 14.23
CA ARG A 170 -5.27 -6.83 14.92
C ARG A 170 -5.77 -5.80 13.94
N ILE A 171 -6.86 -5.17 14.33
CA ILE A 171 -7.43 -4.06 13.58
C ILE A 171 -7.11 -2.78 14.32
N GLY A 172 -6.43 -1.87 13.65
CA GLY A 172 -6.18 -0.53 14.14
C GLY A 172 -7.30 0.42 13.74
N LEU A 173 -7.60 1.37 14.62
CA LEU A 173 -8.47 2.50 14.33
C LEU A 173 -7.64 3.79 14.27
N ALA A 174 -7.94 4.66 13.31
CA ALA A 174 -7.38 6.00 13.20
C ALA A 174 -7.58 6.82 14.49
N SER A 175 -6.75 7.86 14.67
CA SER A 175 -6.56 8.56 15.95
C SER A 175 -7.79 9.29 16.51
N ASP A 176 -8.80 9.54 15.68
CA ASP A 176 -10.07 10.14 16.04
C ASP A 176 -11.17 9.12 16.42
N LEU A 177 -10.86 7.82 16.34
CA LEU A 177 -11.73 6.74 16.78
C LEU A 177 -11.18 5.96 17.97
N THR A 178 -12.11 5.55 18.82
CA THR A 178 -11.86 4.58 19.88
C THR A 178 -12.69 3.32 19.63
N VAL A 179 -12.34 2.23 20.31
CA VAL A 179 -13.13 0.98 20.28
C VAL A 179 -14.57 1.23 20.75
N ASN A 180 -14.79 2.24 21.59
CA ASN A 180 -16.12 2.63 22.04
C ASN A 180 -16.94 3.33 20.95
N ASP A 181 -16.32 3.75 19.85
CA ASP A 181 -17.03 4.35 18.72
C ASP A 181 -17.44 3.30 17.70
N ILE A 182 -17.16 2.02 17.93
CA ILE A 182 -17.41 0.94 16.96
C ILE A 182 -18.65 0.12 17.31
N VAL A 183 -19.36 -0.31 16.26
CA VAL A 183 -20.41 -1.34 16.26
C VAL A 183 -20.03 -2.41 15.24
N LEU A 184 -20.16 -3.67 15.63
CA LEU A 184 -19.91 -4.83 14.77
C LEU A 184 -21.23 -5.49 14.39
N GLU A 185 -21.50 -5.61 13.09
CA GLU A 185 -22.73 -6.20 12.56
C GLU A 185 -22.38 -7.32 11.56
N PRO A 186 -23.06 -8.48 11.59
CA PRO A 186 -22.87 -9.50 10.55
C PRO A 186 -23.17 -8.92 9.16
N LEU A 187 -22.28 -9.15 8.22
CA LEU A 187 -22.54 -8.87 6.81
C LEU A 187 -23.63 -9.83 6.31
N GLN A 188 -24.60 -9.35 5.55
CA GLN A 188 -25.66 -10.17 4.98
C GLN A 188 -25.69 -9.96 3.46
N ASN A 189 -25.30 -10.98 2.69
CA ASN A 189 -25.47 -11.08 1.24
C ASN A 189 -24.99 -9.86 0.45
N VAL A 190 -23.73 -9.47 0.62
CA VAL A 190 -23.10 -8.41 -0.19
C VAL A 190 -22.12 -9.08 -1.16
N THR A 191 -22.28 -8.83 -2.45
CA THR A 191 -21.23 -9.12 -3.44
C THR A 191 -20.55 -7.81 -3.74
N VAL A 192 -19.25 -7.72 -3.44
CA VAL A 192 -18.43 -6.57 -3.83
C VAL A 192 -17.70 -6.96 -5.10
N THR A 193 -17.93 -6.20 -6.17
CA THR A 193 -17.13 -6.29 -7.40
C THR A 193 -16.03 -5.24 -7.31
N VAL A 194 -14.78 -5.68 -7.15
CA VAL A 194 -13.61 -4.82 -7.27
C VAL A 194 -13.21 -4.80 -8.74
N ARG A 195 -13.21 -3.61 -9.34
CA ARG A 195 -12.73 -3.37 -10.70
C ARG A 195 -11.37 -2.69 -10.59
N PHE A 196 -10.36 -3.30 -11.19
CA PHE A 196 -9.05 -2.71 -11.32
C PHE A 196 -8.93 -2.07 -12.71
N ASP A 197 -9.04 -0.75 -12.80
CA ASP A 197 -8.83 -0.01 -14.06
C ASP A 197 -7.35 0.41 -14.18
N PHE A 198 -6.48 -0.58 -14.48
CA PHE A 198 -5.09 -0.30 -14.80
C PHE A 198 -4.94 0.24 -16.23
N PRO A 199 -4.12 1.28 -16.45
CA PRO A 199 -3.78 1.74 -17.78
C PRO A 199 -3.09 0.61 -18.56
N GLN A 200 -3.39 0.52 -19.85
CA GLN A 200 -3.01 -0.60 -20.72
C GLN A 200 -1.48 -0.83 -20.79
N ALA A 201 -0.69 0.20 -20.52
CA ALA A 201 0.77 0.13 -20.46
C ALA A 201 1.27 -0.68 -19.26
N LEU A 202 0.62 -0.55 -18.09
CA LEU A 202 0.97 -1.30 -16.89
C LEU A 202 0.47 -2.74 -16.96
N GLN A 203 -0.60 -3.01 -17.73
CA GLN A 203 -1.16 -4.35 -17.85
C GLN A 203 -0.20 -5.42 -18.39
N ALA A 204 0.83 -5.00 -19.13
CA ALA A 204 1.83 -5.91 -19.71
C ALA A 204 2.79 -6.50 -18.65
N PHE A 205 2.88 -5.88 -17.47
CA PHE A 205 3.81 -6.28 -16.41
C PHE A 205 3.19 -7.20 -15.37
N PHE A 206 1.86 -7.36 -15.33
CA PHE A 206 1.19 -8.28 -14.41
C PHE A 206 0.58 -9.47 -15.15
N PRO A 207 0.52 -10.67 -14.53
CA PRO A 207 -0.15 -11.82 -15.12
C PRO A 207 -1.66 -11.56 -15.33
N PRO A 208 -2.30 -12.09 -16.38
CA PRO A 208 -3.71 -11.82 -16.70
C PRO A 208 -4.72 -12.12 -15.57
N ALA A 209 -4.38 -13.02 -14.64
CA ALA A 209 -5.19 -13.33 -13.47
C ALA A 209 -5.26 -12.16 -12.45
N PHE A 210 -4.32 -11.24 -12.50
CA PHE A 210 -4.26 -10.05 -11.64
C PHE A 210 -5.36 -9.02 -11.99
N PHE A 211 -5.80 -9.00 -13.26
CA PHE A 211 -6.80 -8.02 -13.76
C PHE A 211 -8.24 -8.53 -13.75
N SER A 212 -8.51 -9.71 -13.19
CA SER A 212 -9.88 -10.20 -13.15
C SER A 212 -10.74 -9.32 -12.23
N GLU A 213 -11.95 -8.97 -12.67
CA GLU A 213 -12.98 -8.43 -11.78
C GLU A 213 -13.15 -9.40 -10.61
N PHE A 214 -12.70 -8.99 -9.42
CA PHE A 214 -12.85 -9.81 -8.23
C PHE A 214 -14.27 -9.59 -7.70
N SER A 215 -15.15 -10.56 -7.96
CA SER A 215 -16.53 -10.55 -7.51
C SER A 215 -16.76 -11.72 -6.59
N GLU A 216 -16.39 -11.56 -5.32
CA GLU A 216 -16.61 -12.59 -4.32
C GLU A 216 -17.93 -12.33 -3.56
N PRO A 217 -18.77 -13.35 -3.35
CA PRO A 217 -19.82 -13.27 -2.36
C PRO A 217 -19.15 -13.10 -0.99
N LEU A 218 -19.38 -11.97 -0.35
CA LEU A 218 -18.80 -11.72 0.96
C LEU A 218 -19.70 -12.33 2.05
N SER A 219 -19.06 -13.06 2.95
CA SER A 219 -19.52 -13.36 4.29
C SER A 219 -18.52 -12.71 5.24
N GLY A 220 -18.94 -12.16 6.37
CA GLY A 220 -18.01 -11.47 7.27
C GLY A 220 -18.67 -10.51 8.23
N THR A 221 -17.90 -9.52 8.70
CA THR A 221 -18.35 -8.52 9.68
C THR A 221 -18.15 -7.10 9.17
N LEU A 222 -19.20 -6.28 9.33
CA LEU A 222 -19.16 -4.84 9.18
C LEU A 222 -18.62 -4.17 10.42
N ILE A 223 -17.69 -3.25 10.24
CA ILE A 223 -17.19 -2.35 11.27
C ILE A 223 -17.81 -0.98 11.00
N ARG A 224 -18.65 -0.49 11.92
CA ARG A 224 -19.39 0.76 11.75
C ARG A 224 -19.12 1.73 12.88
N VAL A 225 -19.24 3.02 12.60
CA VAL A 225 -19.18 4.07 13.63
C VAL A 225 -20.54 4.15 14.33
N ARG A 226 -20.52 4.10 15.67
CA ARG A 226 -21.71 4.13 16.51
C ARG A 226 -22.47 5.44 16.34
N ASN A 227 -23.80 5.35 16.33
CA ASN A 227 -24.71 6.48 16.12
C ASN A 227 -24.49 7.21 14.79
N SER A 228 -23.79 6.57 13.84
CA SER A 228 -23.60 7.03 12.47
C SER A 228 -24.04 5.93 11.51
N ASN A 229 -24.32 6.32 10.27
CA ASN A 229 -24.48 5.34 9.20
C ASN A 229 -23.14 4.97 8.54
N ALA A 230 -22.03 5.63 8.94
CA ALA A 230 -20.70 5.41 8.39
C ALA A 230 -20.21 3.99 8.64
N ILE A 231 -19.69 3.37 7.58
CA ILE A 231 -18.99 2.10 7.60
C ILE A 231 -17.50 2.42 7.56
N LEU A 232 -16.76 1.89 8.53
CA LEU A 232 -15.32 2.06 8.62
C LEU A 232 -14.61 1.03 7.74
N GLY A 233 -15.09 -0.21 7.78
CA GLY A 233 -14.57 -1.25 6.92
C GLY A 233 -15.27 -2.59 7.07
N PHE A 234 -14.76 -3.55 6.32
CA PHE A 234 -15.26 -4.91 6.24
C PHE A 234 -14.13 -5.90 6.51
N VAL A 235 -14.45 -7.00 7.19
CA VAL A 235 -13.52 -8.11 7.38
C VAL A 235 -14.19 -9.38 6.90
N ASP A 236 -13.56 -10.03 5.94
CA ASP A 236 -14.08 -11.24 5.30
C ASP A 236 -13.97 -12.46 6.23
N ASP A 237 -14.96 -13.34 6.19
CA ASP A 237 -15.01 -14.65 6.84
C ASP A 237 -14.78 -14.68 8.36
N VAL A 238 -14.89 -13.53 9.04
CA VAL A 238 -14.78 -13.41 10.50
C VAL A 238 -16.11 -12.97 11.11
N THR A 239 -16.50 -13.57 12.24
CA THR A 239 -17.70 -13.20 12.99
C THR A 239 -17.49 -12.00 13.93
N PRO A 240 -18.56 -11.29 14.34
CA PRO A 240 -18.43 -10.18 15.28
C PRO A 240 -17.78 -10.58 16.61
N ASN A 241 -17.99 -11.81 17.08
CA ASN A 241 -17.43 -12.27 18.35
C ASN A 241 -15.92 -12.49 18.28
N GLU A 242 -15.42 -12.98 17.14
CA GLU A 242 -13.98 -13.18 16.92
C GLU A 242 -13.25 -11.83 16.86
N LEU A 243 -13.87 -10.80 16.28
CA LEU A 243 -13.29 -9.46 16.16
C LEU A 243 -13.30 -8.62 17.44
N GLN A 244 -14.22 -8.84 18.38
CA GLN A 244 -14.42 -7.97 19.55
C GLN A 244 -13.16 -7.68 20.35
N SER A 245 -12.22 -8.64 20.40
CA SER A 245 -10.95 -8.50 21.14
C SER A 245 -9.75 -8.07 20.30
N ARG A 246 -9.94 -7.91 18.98
CA ARG A 246 -8.87 -7.66 18.00
C ARG A 246 -8.78 -6.21 17.56
N ILE A 247 -9.82 -5.43 17.83
CA ILE A 247 -9.85 -4.00 17.52
C ILE A 247 -9.15 -3.23 18.64
N ILE A 248 -8.14 -2.45 18.25
CA ILE A 248 -7.35 -1.61 19.14
C ILE A 248 -7.39 -0.16 18.65
N SER A 249 -7.36 0.78 19.59
CA SER A 249 -7.09 2.17 19.25
C SER A 249 -5.59 2.33 19.02
N VAL A 250 -5.23 2.99 17.93
CA VAL A 250 -3.83 3.23 17.58
C VAL A 250 -3.62 4.75 17.60
N GLN A 251 -2.65 5.21 18.40
CA GLN A 251 -2.35 6.65 18.51
C GLN A 251 -1.06 6.97 17.77
N GLY A 252 -1.09 8.01 16.93
CA GLY A 252 0.13 8.57 16.33
C GLY A 252 0.37 8.25 14.85
N PHE A 253 -0.64 7.77 14.13
CA PHE A 253 -0.68 7.77 12.66
C PHE A 253 -1.57 8.90 12.17
#